data_AF-A0A1B4ZA30-F1
#
_entry.id   AF-A0A1B4ZA30-F1
#
_cell.length_a   1.000
_cell.length_b   1.000
_cell.length_c   1.000
_cell.angle_alpha   90.00
_cell.angle_beta   90.00
_cell.angle_gamma   90.00
#
_symmetry.space_group_name_H-M   'P 1'
#
loop_
_entity.id
_entity.type
_entity.pdbx_description
1 polymer ?
#
loop_
_entity_poly.entity_id
_entity_poly.type
_entity_poly.pdbx_seq_one_letter_code
_entity_poly.pdbx_strand_id
1 'polypeptide(L)'
;MDRRPPHAPPSRLRTIAAPRPRALAALAVLALALCACSGGPPDHQLRADFARLQASGTVPAQARVERFAIGDGWSEGVEIEAYYCLPAAAAEDCQSRNIGLSYRKLQDGWQMFAVQAEQAVE
;
A
#
# COMPACT_ATOMS: atom_id res chain seq x y z
N MET A 1 -45.50 -47.52 -45.12
CA MET A 1 -44.34 -48.01 -45.90
C MET A 1 -43.26 -46.97 -45.68
N ASP A 2 -42.12 -47.21 -45.04
CA ASP A 2 -41.31 -48.43 -45.01
C ASP A 2 -40.54 -48.58 -43.69
N ARG A 3 -40.31 -49.84 -43.32
CA ARG A 3 -39.62 -50.30 -42.11
C ARG A 3 -38.11 -50.42 -42.41
N ARG A 4 -37.23 -50.06 -41.47
CA ARG A 4 -35.78 -50.40 -41.52
C ARG A 4 -35.56 -51.93 -41.35
N PRO A 5 -34.29 -52.41 -41.31
CA PRO A 5 -33.26 -52.63 -42.34
C PRO A 5 -33.01 -54.18 -42.46
N PRO A 6 -31.89 -54.76 -43.00
CA PRO A 6 -30.67 -54.97 -42.17
C PRO A 6 -29.34 -55.41 -42.87
N HIS A 7 -28.26 -55.54 -42.04
CA HIS A 7 -27.06 -56.42 -42.15
C HIS A 7 -26.02 -56.11 -43.27
N ALA A 8 -24.69 -56.17 -43.11
CA ALA A 8 -23.81 -57.03 -42.31
C ALA A 8 -22.34 -56.43 -42.26
N PRO A 9 -21.25 -57.14 -41.88
CA PRO A 9 -20.61 -57.06 -40.56
C PRO A 9 -19.08 -56.75 -40.62
N PRO A 10 -18.21 -57.31 -39.75
CA PRO A 10 -17.35 -56.57 -38.82
C PRO A 10 -15.90 -56.44 -39.31
N SER A 11 -15.11 -55.55 -38.71
CA SER A 11 -13.65 -55.74 -38.68
C SER A 11 -13.02 -55.18 -37.42
N ARG A 12 -12.19 -56.05 -36.88
CA ARG A 12 -11.54 -56.04 -35.58
C ARG A 12 -10.42 -55.00 -35.50
N LEU A 13 -10.25 -54.50 -34.27
CA LEU A 13 -8.97 -54.27 -33.57
C LEU A 13 -7.88 -53.46 -34.29
N ARG A 14 -7.57 -52.29 -33.73
CA ARG A 14 -6.24 -52.04 -33.19
C ARG A 14 -6.26 -50.86 -32.22
N THR A 15 -6.02 -51.18 -30.95
CA THR A 15 -5.54 -50.25 -29.94
C THR A 15 -4.28 -49.56 -30.46
N ILE A 16 -4.31 -48.24 -30.60
CA ILE A 16 -3.08 -47.44 -30.70
C ILE A 16 -3.14 -46.41 -29.58
N ALA A 17 -2.06 -46.43 -28.81
CA ALA A 17 -1.81 -45.71 -27.59
C ALA A 17 -2.16 -44.22 -27.67
N ALA A 18 -2.68 -43.71 -26.54
CA ALA A 18 -2.90 -42.30 -26.30
C ALA A 18 -1.60 -41.48 -26.48
N PRO A 19 -1.62 -40.40 -27.27
CA PRO A 19 -0.67 -39.31 -27.06
C PRO A 19 -1.15 -38.47 -25.87
N ARG A 20 -0.37 -38.51 -24.78
CA ARG A 20 -0.51 -37.62 -23.62
C ARG A 20 -0.64 -36.17 -24.11
N PRO A 21 -1.75 -35.44 -23.84
CA PRO A 21 -1.75 -34.00 -24.05
C PRO A 21 -0.78 -33.41 -23.03
N ARG A 22 0.33 -32.85 -23.52
CA ARG A 22 1.22 -31.99 -22.74
C ARG A 22 0.37 -30.85 -22.18
N ALA A 23 0.01 -30.96 -20.90
CA ALA A 23 -0.53 -29.86 -20.13
C ALA A 23 0.58 -28.81 -19.93
N LEU A 24 0.77 -27.96 -20.93
CA LEU A 24 1.62 -26.79 -20.89
C LEU A 24 0.80 -25.61 -21.40
N ALA A 25 -0.01 -25.03 -20.52
CA ALA A 25 -0.47 -23.64 -20.58
C ALA A 25 -1.45 -23.35 -19.43
N ALA A 26 -1.00 -23.53 -18.19
CA ALA A 26 -1.61 -22.88 -17.03
C ALA A 26 -0.64 -21.81 -16.53
N LEU A 27 -0.28 -20.88 -17.42
CA LEU A 27 0.43 -19.63 -17.13
C LEU A 27 -0.54 -18.48 -17.44
N ALA A 28 -1.65 -18.50 -16.72
CA ALA A 28 -2.64 -17.43 -16.62
C ALA A 28 -3.19 -17.58 -15.19
N VAL A 29 -3.12 -16.62 -14.29
CA VAL A 29 -3.14 -15.18 -14.46
C VAL A 29 -2.25 -14.58 -13.39
N LEU A 30 -1.24 -13.85 -13.86
CA LEU A 30 -0.55 -12.82 -13.11
C LEU A 30 -1.56 -11.71 -12.79
N ALA A 31 -2.32 -11.86 -11.70
CA ALA A 31 -3.02 -10.75 -11.06
C ALA A 31 -2.47 -10.73 -9.64
N LEU A 32 -1.36 -10.02 -9.41
CA LEU A 32 -1.43 -8.67 -8.86
C LEU A 32 -2.59 -8.55 -7.87
N ALA A 33 -2.47 -9.28 -6.76
CA ALA A 33 -2.89 -8.75 -5.48
C ALA A 33 -2.03 -7.52 -5.20
N LEU A 34 -2.32 -6.42 -5.91
CA LEU A 34 -2.20 -5.09 -5.34
C LEU A 34 -3.10 -5.14 -4.12
N CYS A 35 -2.53 -5.56 -2.99
CA CYS A 35 -2.97 -5.02 -1.72
C CYS A 35 -2.86 -3.51 -1.88
N ALA A 36 -3.93 -2.89 -2.39
CA ALA A 36 -4.29 -1.55 -2.03
C ALA A 36 -4.72 -1.61 -0.55
N CYS A 37 -3.80 -2.03 0.32
CA CYS A 37 -3.70 -1.43 1.63
C CYS A 37 -3.58 0.04 1.30
N SER A 38 -4.63 0.82 1.56
CA SER A 38 -4.60 2.27 1.45
C SER A 38 -3.62 2.79 2.49
N GLY A 39 -2.33 2.59 2.23
CA GLY A 39 -1.23 3.14 2.97
C GLY A 39 -1.32 4.65 2.86
N GLY A 40 -1.05 5.31 3.97
CA GLY A 40 -1.02 6.76 4.05
C GLY A 40 -0.07 7.41 3.03
N PRO A 41 0.16 8.72 3.17
CA PRO A 41 1.17 9.42 2.39
C PRO A 41 2.51 8.68 2.39
N PRO A 42 3.21 8.64 1.25
CA PRO A 42 4.54 8.04 1.20
C PRO A 42 5.55 8.85 2.04
N ASP A 43 6.56 8.19 2.62
CA ASP A 43 7.54 8.82 3.53
C ASP A 43 8.21 10.08 2.94
N HIS A 44 8.55 10.06 1.64
CA HIS A 44 9.15 11.24 1.00
C HIS A 44 8.23 12.46 1.04
N GLN A 45 6.90 12.26 0.94
CA GLN A 45 5.92 13.34 1.09
C GLN A 45 5.86 13.81 2.54
N LEU A 46 5.81 12.89 3.51
CA LEU A 46 5.79 13.23 4.94
C LEU A 46 6.99 14.10 5.34
N ARG A 47 8.20 13.74 4.87
CA ARG A 47 9.43 14.52 5.11
C ARG A 47 9.38 15.88 4.44
N ALA A 48 8.88 15.97 3.21
CA ALA A 48 8.71 17.25 2.52
C ALA A 48 7.69 18.14 3.22
N ASP A 49 6.60 17.58 3.72
CA ASP A 49 5.57 18.29 4.46
C ASP A 49 6.12 18.80 5.80
N PHE A 50 6.87 17.95 6.52
CA PHE A 50 7.57 18.34 7.75
C PHE A 50 8.52 19.51 7.51
N ALA A 51 9.31 19.48 6.44
CA ALA A 51 10.19 20.60 6.07
C ALA A 51 9.42 21.89 5.75
N ARG A 52 8.22 21.79 5.16
CA ARG A 52 7.33 22.96 4.97
C ARG A 52 6.81 23.52 6.29
N LEU A 53 6.50 22.67 7.26
CA LEU A 53 6.13 23.10 8.61
C LEU A 53 7.28 23.80 9.33
N GLN A 54 8.51 23.37 9.07
CA GLN A 54 9.70 24.09 9.55
C GLN A 54 9.85 25.46 8.90
N ALA A 55 9.65 25.53 7.58
CA ALA A 55 9.72 26.79 6.84
C ALA A 55 8.61 27.78 7.22
N SER A 56 7.42 27.30 7.62
CA SER A 56 6.32 28.14 8.09
C SER A 56 6.44 28.55 9.57
N GLY A 57 7.40 27.99 10.31
CA GLY A 57 7.58 28.21 11.74
C GLY A 57 6.57 27.45 12.62
N THR A 58 5.80 26.51 12.06
CA THR A 58 4.90 25.63 12.81
C THR A 58 5.69 24.61 13.62
N VAL A 59 6.80 24.13 13.06
CA VAL A 59 7.79 23.29 13.75
C VAL A 59 9.11 24.07 13.81
N PRO A 60 9.89 23.99 14.91
CA PRO A 60 11.19 24.64 14.96
C PRO A 60 12.14 24.18 13.84
N ALA A 61 12.87 25.11 13.23
CA ALA A 61 13.77 24.82 12.10
C ALA A 61 14.90 23.84 12.46
N GLN A 62 15.30 23.81 13.73
CA GLN A 62 16.31 22.89 14.25
C GLN A 62 15.77 21.50 14.61
N ALA A 63 14.45 21.29 14.55
CA ALA A 63 13.85 19.99 14.81
C ALA A 63 14.36 18.94 13.80
N ARG A 64 14.60 17.72 14.27
CA ARG A 64 15.04 16.59 13.45
C ARG A 64 14.00 15.50 13.52
N VAL A 65 13.34 15.21 12.40
CA VAL A 65 12.36 14.13 12.35
C VAL A 65 13.02 12.78 12.59
N GLU A 66 12.44 11.99 13.50
CA GLU A 66 12.95 10.67 13.88
C GLU A 66 12.13 9.56 13.23
N ARG A 67 10.80 9.65 13.34
CA ARG A 67 9.87 8.66 12.78
C ARG A 67 8.49 9.26 12.51
N PHE A 68 7.74 8.59 11.65
CA PHE A 68 6.31 8.82 11.46
C PHE A 68 5.55 7.59 11.92
N ALA A 69 4.56 7.76 12.80
CA ALA A 69 3.61 6.71 13.14
C ALA A 69 2.32 6.96 12.38
N ILE A 70 1.88 5.97 11.61
CA ILE A 70 0.58 6.01 10.96
C ILE A 70 -0.43 5.52 11.99
N GLY A 71 -1.31 6.42 12.43
CA GLY A 71 -2.42 6.12 13.33
C GLY A 71 -3.62 5.53 12.59
N ASP A 72 -4.78 5.60 13.24
CA ASP A 72 -6.01 5.11 12.64
C ASP A 72 -6.40 5.93 11.41
N GLY A 73 -6.82 5.20 10.37
CA GLY A 73 -7.33 5.78 9.13
C GLY A 73 -8.84 5.67 9.04
N TRP A 74 -9.44 6.59 8.30
CA TRP A 74 -10.83 6.48 7.83
C TRP A 74 -10.86 6.39 6.30
N SER A 75 -12.05 6.23 5.73
CA SER A 75 -12.29 5.92 4.31
C SER A 75 -11.48 6.76 3.33
N GLU A 76 -11.24 8.02 3.66
CA GLU A 76 -10.54 8.98 2.81
C GLU A 76 -9.38 9.67 3.53
N GLY A 77 -9.01 9.25 4.74
CA GLY A 77 -8.03 10.01 5.52
C GLY A 77 -7.25 9.18 6.52
N VAL A 78 -6.19 9.78 7.04
CA VAL A 78 -5.33 9.14 8.02
C VAL A 78 -4.69 10.17 8.92
N GLU A 79 -4.52 9.80 10.19
CA GLU A 79 -3.73 10.57 11.15
C GLU A 79 -2.31 10.02 11.19
N ILE A 80 -1.34 10.94 11.20
CA ILE A 80 0.08 10.60 11.28
C ILE A 80 0.71 11.43 12.37
N GLU A 81 1.40 10.79 13.28
CA GLU A 81 2.23 11.47 14.28
C GLU A 81 3.66 11.56 13.76
N ALA A 82 4.14 12.78 13.55
CA ALA A 82 5.54 13.02 13.26
C ALA A 82 6.28 13.23 14.58
N TYR A 83 7.12 12.26 14.94
CA TYR A 83 7.98 12.34 16.11
C TYR A 83 9.32 12.96 15.71
N TYR A 84 9.77 13.92 16.50
CA TYR A 84 11.01 14.62 16.22
C TYR A 84 11.74 15.01 17.48
N CYS A 85 13.05 15.13 17.32
CA CYS A 85 13.95 15.64 18.31
C CYS A 85 14.06 17.16 18.20
N LEU A 86 13.81 17.88 19.29
CA LEU A 86 14.18 19.28 19.41
C LEU A 86 15.49 19.38 20.22
N PRO A 87 16.61 19.80 19.61
CA PRO A 87 17.87 19.95 20.33
C PRO A 87 17.74 21.00 21.43
N ALA A 88 18.08 20.64 22.67
CA ALA A 88 18.26 21.63 23.73
C ALA A 88 19.55 22.44 23.50
N ALA A 89 19.65 23.60 24.17
CA ALA A 89 20.83 24.46 24.08
C ALA A 89 22.14 23.76 24.50
N ALA A 90 22.04 22.71 25.34
CA ALA A 90 23.12 21.75 25.55
C ALA A 90 22.93 20.60 24.55
N ALA A 91 23.90 20.42 23.65
CA ALA A 91 23.81 19.62 22.43
C ALA A 91 23.53 18.11 22.62
N GLU A 92 23.46 17.63 23.86
CA GLU A 92 23.23 16.22 24.19
C GLU A 92 21.81 15.92 24.70
N ASP A 93 21.05 16.94 25.10
CA ASP A 93 19.68 16.76 25.56
C ASP A 93 18.69 16.98 24.41
N CYS A 94 18.11 15.88 23.94
CA CYS A 94 17.04 15.91 22.96
C CYS A 94 15.68 15.96 23.67
N GLN A 95 14.88 16.97 23.39
CA GLN A 95 13.48 16.97 23.82
C GLN A 95 12.64 16.28 22.75
N SER A 96 12.20 15.06 23.03
CA SER A 96 11.27 14.35 22.15
C SER A 96 9.92 15.06 22.13
N ARG A 97 9.44 15.31 20.92
CA ARG A 97 8.17 15.96 20.61
C ARG A 97 7.45 15.17 19.53
N ASN A 98 6.14 15.32 19.47
CA ASN A 98 5.38 14.90 18.31
C ASN A 98 4.45 16.02 17.83
N ILE A 99 3.99 15.89 16.59
CA ILE A 99 2.93 16.73 16.04
C ILE A 99 2.00 15.85 15.20
N GLY A 100 0.70 16.00 15.39
CA GLY A 100 -0.31 15.26 14.63
C GLY A 100 -0.55 15.90 13.26
N LEU A 101 -0.56 15.10 12.21
CA LEU A 101 -0.78 15.50 10.83
C LEU A 101 -1.98 14.74 10.29
N SER A 102 -3.00 15.46 9.84
CA SER A 102 -4.18 14.84 9.24
C SER A 102 -4.11 14.97 7.73
N TYR A 103 -4.21 13.82 7.07
CA TYR A 103 -4.15 13.68 5.63
C TYR A 103 -5.47 13.21 5.05
N ARG A 104 -5.79 13.70 3.86
CA ARG A 104 -6.92 13.21 3.06
C ARG A 104 -6.40 12.71 1.71
N LYS A 105 -6.92 11.56 1.26
CA LYS A 105 -6.66 10.99 -0.04
C LYS A 105 -7.52 11.70 -1.09
N LEU A 106 -6.86 12.26 -2.09
CA LEU A 106 -7.45 12.86 -3.29
C LEU A 106 -7.17 11.98 -4.51
N GLN A 107 -7.73 12.36 -5.66
CA GLN A 107 -7.53 11.63 -6.92
C GLN A 107 -6.06 11.46 -7.29
N ASP A 108 -5.25 12.50 -7.06
CA ASP A 108 -3.85 12.56 -7.48
C ASP A 108 -2.83 12.28 -6.35
N GLY A 109 -3.29 11.92 -5.15
CA GLY A 109 -2.40 11.61 -4.03
C GLY A 109 -2.95 12.02 -2.67
N TRP A 110 -2.07 12.06 -1.67
CA TRP A 110 -2.44 12.51 -0.33
C TRP A 110 -2.23 14.01 -0.17
N GLN A 111 -3.08 14.68 0.62
CA GLN A 111 -2.91 16.08 0.97
C GLN A 111 -3.07 16.27 2.47
N MET A 112 -2.08 16.90 3.10
CA MET A 112 -2.20 17.37 4.48
C MET A 112 -3.21 18.51 4.55
N PHE A 113 -4.23 18.39 5.40
CA PHE A 113 -5.28 19.41 5.55
C PHE A 113 -5.37 19.99 6.96
N ALA A 114 -4.80 19.31 7.96
CA ALA A 114 -4.73 19.83 9.32
C ALA A 114 -3.43 19.42 10.00
N VAL A 115 -3.00 20.27 10.93
CA VAL A 115 -1.87 20.06 11.83
C VAL A 115 -2.40 20.27 13.24
N GLN A 116 -2.18 19.28 14.10
CA GLN A 116 -2.57 19.30 15.51
C GLN A 116 -1.44 19.94 16.32
N ALA A 117 -1.75 20.36 17.56
CA ALA A 117 -0.75 21.01 18.40
C ALA A 117 0.42 20.06 18.71
N GLU A 118 1.62 20.63 18.81
CA GLU A 118 2.80 19.91 19.30
C GLU A 118 2.56 19.39 20.73
N GLN A 119 3.05 18.18 21.01
CA GLN A 119 3.04 17.62 22.36
C GLN A 119 4.43 17.14 22.79
N ALA A 120 4.70 17.23 24.08
CA ALA A 120 5.86 16.62 24.70
C ALA A 120 5.67 15.11 24.77
N VAL A 121 6.70 14.35 24.39
CA VAL A 121 6.72 12.89 24.54
C VAL A 121 7.59 12.59 25.76
N GLU A 122 6.97 12.00 26.80
CA GLU A 122 7.63 11.60 28.05
C GLU A 122 8.42 10.29 27.92
#